data_AF-A0A520W0X7-F1
#
_entry.id   AF-A0A520W0X7-F1
#
_cell.length_a   1.000
_cell.length_b   1.000
_cell.length_c   1.000
_cell.angle_alpha   90.00
_cell.angle_beta   90.00
_cell.angle_gamma   90.00
#
_symmetry.space_group_name_H-M   'P 1'
#
loop_
_entity.id
_entity.type
_entity.pdbx_description
1 polymer ?
#
loop_
_entity_poly.entity_id
_entity_poly.type
_entity_poly.pdbx_seq_one_letter_code
_entity_poly.pdbx_strand_id
1 'polypeptide(L)'
;MKNNKSRNGFTLIELIIVMVILGIMAAVAVPRYLDSISNAEEAAEDAVISAIRSGLTQYANNSLYESGRAEWPTNPFDALAEKPVGYSLDESDADVDGEWTFSNGRITHQRADNSRYAWEYDPGTQGGGDDAAIGSLGQRSAF
;
A
#
# COMPACT_ATOMS: atom_id res chain seq x y z
N MET A 1 50.92 -36.84 30.61
CA MET A 1 50.95 -35.53 29.91
C MET A 1 49.60 -34.84 30.15
N LYS A 2 49.54 -33.79 30.96
CA LYS A 2 48.29 -33.04 31.22
C LYS A 2 48.33 -31.74 30.42
N ASN A 3 47.51 -31.68 29.37
CA ASN A 3 47.29 -30.50 28.55
C ASN A 3 46.42 -29.50 29.32
N ASN A 4 47.03 -28.48 29.93
CA ASN A 4 46.29 -27.33 30.45
C ASN A 4 45.83 -26.46 29.28
N LYS A 5 44.60 -26.70 28.78
CA LYS A 5 43.91 -25.72 27.93
C LYS A 5 43.60 -24.51 28.81
N SER A 6 44.17 -23.34 28.48
CA SER A 6 43.77 -22.08 29.08
C SER A 6 42.28 -21.85 28.84
N ARG A 7 41.48 -21.86 29.90
CA ARG A 7 40.07 -21.45 29.82
C ARG A 7 40.04 -19.93 29.82
N ASN A 8 40.18 -19.33 28.64
CA ASN A 8 39.94 -17.90 28.44
C ASN A 8 38.43 -17.66 28.59
N GLY A 9 37.99 -17.30 29.80
CA GLY A 9 36.61 -16.92 30.08
C GLY A 9 36.33 -15.50 29.59
N PHE A 10 35.11 -15.27 29.09
CA PHE A 10 34.61 -13.96 28.67
C PHE A 10 34.64 -12.98 29.86
N THR A 11 35.10 -11.75 29.65
CA THR A 11 35.12 -10.75 30.72
C THR A 11 33.77 -10.03 30.83
N LEU A 12 33.41 -9.61 32.04
CA LEU A 12 32.20 -8.78 32.24
C LEU A 12 32.31 -7.46 31.47
N ILE A 13 33.52 -6.90 31.35
CA ILE A 13 33.73 -5.64 30.64
C ILE A 13 33.52 -5.78 29.13
N GLU A 14 33.91 -6.91 28.52
CA GLU A 14 33.60 -7.18 27.11
C GLU A 14 32.09 -7.21 26.86
N LEU A 15 31.33 -7.87 27.74
CA LEU A 15 29.88 -7.94 27.58
C LEU A 15 29.23 -6.55 27.70
N ILE A 16 29.73 -5.70 28.62
CA ILE A 16 29.24 -4.33 28.80
C ILE A 16 29.53 -3.49 27.56
N ILE A 17 30.75 -3.53 27.01
CA ILE A 17 31.11 -2.75 25.83
C ILE A 17 30.26 -3.17 24.63
N VAL A 18 30.05 -4.48 24.44
CA VAL A 18 29.17 -5.00 23.37
C VAL A 18 27.74 -4.48 23.53
N MET A 19 27.19 -4.49 24.75
CA MET A 19 25.84 -3.97 25.01
C MET A 19 25.75 -2.46 24.76
N VAL A 20 26.78 -1.69 25.11
CA VAL A 20 26.83 -0.25 24.82
C VAL A 20 26.82 0.00 23.31
N ILE A 21 27.63 -0.72 22.55
CA ILE A 21 27.68 -0.57 21.08
C ILE A 21 26.33 -0.96 20.46
N LEU A 22 25.75 -2.09 20.86
CA LEU A 22 24.44 -2.52 20.39
C LEU A 22 23.34 -1.52 20.77
N GLY A 23 23.40 -0.91 21.96
CA GLY A 23 22.47 0.12 22.39
C GLY A 23 22.52 1.37 21.52
N ILE A 24 23.72 1.87 21.20
CA ILE A 24 23.89 3.02 20.29
C ILE A 24 23.41 2.69 18.88
N MET A 25 23.75 1.50 18.35
CA MET A 25 23.30 1.09 17.02
C MET A 25 21.77 0.95 16.97
N ALA A 26 21.15 0.33 17.98
CA ALA A 26 19.70 0.17 18.03
C ALA A 26 18.97 1.51 18.06
N ALA A 27 19.47 2.49 18.83
CA ALA A 27 18.89 3.82 18.92
C ALA A 27 18.82 4.55 17.56
N VAL A 28 19.77 4.31 16.66
CA VAL A 28 19.81 4.93 15.32
C VAL A 28 19.12 4.05 14.27
N ALA A 29 19.25 2.73 14.37
CA ALA A 29 18.76 1.79 13.36
C ALA A 29 17.23 1.63 13.40
N VAL A 30 16.64 1.55 14.59
CA VAL A 30 15.19 1.35 14.77
C VAL A 30 14.34 2.45 14.12
N PRO A 31 14.55 3.76 14.38
CA PRO A 31 13.72 4.80 13.76
C PRO A 31 13.85 4.80 12.23
N ARG A 32 15.08 4.66 11.71
CA ARG A 32 15.32 4.59 10.26
C ARG A 32 14.64 3.39 9.60
N TYR A 33 14.55 2.27 10.32
CA TYR A 33 13.88 1.08 9.81
C TYR A 33 12.36 1.29 9.73
N LEU A 34 11.75 1.93 10.74
CA LEU A 34 10.33 2.29 10.71
C LEU A 34 10.00 3.25 9.56
N ASP A 35 10.82 4.29 9.36
CA ASP A 35 10.67 5.20 8.21
C ASP A 35 10.78 4.44 6.88
N SER A 36 11.69 3.46 6.79
CA SER A 36 11.84 2.64 5.58
C SER A 36 10.62 1.78 5.30
N ILE A 37 9.94 1.27 6.32
CA ILE A 37 8.69 0.50 6.16
C ILE A 37 7.59 1.43 5.66
N SER A 38 7.37 2.58 6.31
CA SER A 38 6.35 3.55 5.90
C SER A 38 6.55 4.00 4.44
N ASN A 39 7.79 4.26 4.03
CA ASN A 39 8.10 4.64 2.65
C ASN A 39 7.85 3.50 1.65
N ALA A 40 8.08 2.25 2.07
CA ALA A 40 7.82 1.07 1.23
C ALA A 40 6.32 0.82 1.06
N GLU A 41 5.53 0.98 2.12
CA GLU A 41 4.06 0.90 2.06
C GLU A 41 3.48 1.99 1.16
N GLU A 42 3.93 3.23 1.30
CA GLU A 42 3.57 4.33 0.42
C GLU A 42 3.89 4.05 -1.06
N ALA A 43 5.08 3.52 -1.34
CA ALA A 43 5.47 3.16 -2.71
C ALA A 43 4.62 2.00 -3.27
N ALA A 44 4.21 1.05 -2.42
CA ALA A 44 3.34 -0.06 -2.81
C ALA A 44 1.93 0.44 -3.14
N GLU A 45 1.37 1.36 -2.33
CA GLU A 45 0.10 2.03 -2.63
C GLU A 45 0.15 2.74 -3.97
N ASP A 46 1.21 3.54 -4.22
CA ASP A 46 1.37 4.27 -5.47
C ASP A 46 1.44 3.33 -6.67
N ALA A 47 2.07 2.15 -6.53
CA ALA A 47 2.11 1.13 -7.57
C ALA A 47 0.71 0.55 -7.86
N VAL A 48 -0.07 0.24 -6.83
CA VAL A 48 -1.46 -0.26 -6.98
C VAL A 48 -2.33 0.80 -7.66
N ILE A 49 -2.29 2.04 -7.18
CA ILE A 49 -3.08 3.15 -7.74
C ILE A 49 -2.66 3.45 -9.18
N SER A 50 -1.37 3.39 -9.50
CA SER A 50 -0.86 3.54 -10.88
C SER A 50 -1.36 2.42 -11.79
N ALA A 51 -1.39 1.18 -11.29
CA ALA A 51 -1.96 0.04 -12.01
C ALA A 51 -3.46 0.25 -12.26
N ILE A 52 -4.21 0.75 -11.26
CA ILE A 52 -5.64 1.08 -11.41
C ILE A 52 -5.83 2.16 -12.48
N ARG A 53 -5.08 3.26 -12.44
CA ARG A 53 -5.16 4.32 -13.48
C ARG A 53 -4.91 3.78 -14.88
N SER A 54 -3.93 2.90 -15.01
CA SER A 54 -3.58 2.27 -16.29
C SER A 54 -4.69 1.31 -16.76
N GLY A 55 -5.21 0.48 -15.85
CA GLY A 55 -6.33 -0.42 -16.09
C GLY A 55 -7.61 0.32 -16.49
N LEU A 56 -7.94 1.41 -15.79
CA LEU A 56 -9.09 2.27 -16.12
C LEU A 56 -8.97 2.89 -17.52
N THR A 57 -7.77 3.32 -17.90
CA THR A 57 -7.50 3.83 -19.25
C THR A 57 -7.69 2.73 -20.30
N GLN A 58 -7.22 1.51 -20.01
CA GLN A 58 -7.39 0.37 -20.91
C GLN A 58 -8.87 -0.05 -21.02
N TYR A 59 -9.58 -0.10 -19.89
CA TYR A 59 -11.01 -0.41 -19.84
C TYR A 59 -11.80 0.60 -20.68
N ALA A 60 -11.54 1.90 -20.48
CA ALA A 60 -12.18 2.96 -21.25
C ALA A 60 -11.94 2.84 -22.76
N ASN A 61 -10.73 2.47 -23.18
CA ASN A 61 -10.43 2.21 -24.59
C ASN A 61 -11.22 1.02 -25.13
N ASN A 62 -11.37 -0.06 -24.35
CA ASN A 62 -12.15 -1.22 -24.75
C ASN A 62 -13.64 -0.88 -24.89
N SER A 63 -14.21 -0.16 -23.91
CA SER A 63 -15.60 0.32 -23.97
C SER A 63 -15.84 1.19 -25.21
N LEU A 64 -14.86 2.02 -25.60
CA LEU A 64 -14.98 2.84 -26.81
C LEU A 64 -15.19 2.00 -28.08
N TYR A 65 -14.60 0.80 -28.15
CA TYR A 65 -14.82 -0.11 -29.29
C TYR A 65 -16.18 -0.83 -29.23
N GLU A 66 -16.68 -1.13 -28.03
CA GLU A 66 -17.90 -1.92 -27.83
C GLU A 66 -19.17 -1.06 -27.82
N SER A 67 -19.18 0.01 -27.03
CA SER A 67 -20.33 0.90 -26.83
C SER A 67 -20.19 2.23 -27.59
N GLY A 68 -19.04 2.47 -28.23
CA GLY A 68 -18.76 3.75 -28.89
C GLY A 68 -18.41 4.88 -27.93
N ARG A 69 -18.20 4.59 -26.63
CA ARG A 69 -17.91 5.58 -25.58
C ARG A 69 -16.88 5.07 -24.59
N ALA A 70 -16.02 5.98 -24.12
CA ALA A 70 -15.08 5.70 -23.06
C ALA A 70 -15.81 5.72 -21.71
N GLU A 71 -15.86 4.58 -21.03
CA GLU A 71 -16.54 4.39 -19.76
C GLU A 71 -15.57 3.81 -18.73
N TRP A 72 -15.74 4.14 -17.45
CA TRP A 72 -15.01 3.50 -16.36
C TRP A 72 -15.92 2.50 -15.64
N PRO A 73 -15.40 1.39 -15.10
CA PRO A 73 -16.21 0.42 -14.38
C PRO A 73 -16.76 1.02 -13.07
N THR A 74 -17.87 0.47 -12.57
CA THR A 74 -18.41 0.88 -11.26
C THR A 74 -17.39 0.67 -10.14
N ASN A 75 -16.68 -0.47 -10.16
CA ASN A 75 -15.60 -0.77 -9.22
C ASN A 75 -14.25 -0.64 -9.95
N PRO A 76 -13.34 0.23 -9.46
CA PRO A 76 -12.04 0.45 -10.10
C PRO A 76 -11.14 -0.79 -10.12
N PHE A 77 -11.31 -1.73 -9.19
CA PHE A 77 -10.52 -2.96 -9.14
C PHE A 77 -10.89 -3.97 -10.24
N ASP A 78 -12.05 -3.81 -10.89
CA ASP A 78 -12.44 -4.65 -12.02
C ASP A 78 -11.72 -4.25 -13.31
N ALA A 79 -11.03 -3.11 -13.33
CA ALA A 79 -10.15 -2.72 -14.41
C ALA A 79 -8.78 -3.44 -14.37
N LEU A 80 -8.47 -4.14 -13.27
CA LEU A 80 -7.21 -4.85 -13.10
C LEU A 80 -7.31 -6.31 -13.55
N ALA A 81 -6.23 -6.82 -14.14
CA ALA A 81 -6.12 -8.25 -14.45
C ALA A 81 -5.97 -9.11 -13.19
N GLU A 82 -5.24 -8.61 -12.20
CA GLU A 82 -5.05 -9.24 -10.89
C GLU A 82 -5.33 -8.20 -9.79
N LYS A 83 -6.16 -8.59 -8.82
CA LYS A 83 -6.51 -7.75 -7.67
C LYS A 83 -5.33 -7.72 -6.70
N PRO A 84 -5.06 -6.59 -6.03
CA PRO A 84 -3.96 -6.52 -5.08
C PRO A 84 -4.19 -7.48 -3.91
N VAL A 85 -3.10 -7.91 -3.29
CA VAL A 85 -3.16 -8.70 -2.06
C VAL A 85 -3.92 -7.90 -1.00
N GLY A 86 -4.83 -8.57 -0.29
CA GLY A 86 -5.68 -7.93 0.72
C GLY A 86 -6.93 -7.25 0.16
N TYR A 87 -7.20 -7.33 -1.15
CA TYR A 87 -8.48 -6.84 -1.68
C TYR A 87 -9.67 -7.62 -1.10
N SER A 88 -10.57 -6.90 -0.45
CA SER A 88 -11.84 -7.39 0.08
C SER A 88 -13.03 -6.82 -0.70
N LEU A 89 -14.16 -7.53 -0.65
CA LEU A 89 -15.45 -7.09 -1.18
C LEU A 89 -16.33 -6.43 -0.11
N ASP A 90 -15.77 -6.15 1.05
CA ASP A 90 -16.49 -5.50 2.13
C ASP A 90 -16.98 -4.12 1.68
N GLU A 91 -18.24 -3.82 1.98
CA GLU A 91 -18.88 -2.54 1.64
C GLU A 91 -18.56 -1.44 2.68
N SER A 92 -17.45 -1.58 3.39
CA SER A 92 -16.93 -0.65 4.39
C SER A 92 -15.53 -0.15 4.03
N ASP A 93 -15.07 0.88 4.75
CA ASP A 93 -13.67 1.28 4.70
C ASP A 93 -12.78 0.18 5.27
N ALA A 94 -11.54 0.10 4.78
CA ALA A 94 -10.53 -0.84 5.26
C ALA A 94 -10.36 -0.72 6.79
N ASP A 95 -10.43 -1.86 7.46
CA ASP A 95 -10.31 -1.97 8.91
C ASP A 95 -9.29 -3.05 9.35
N VAL A 96 -8.76 -3.83 8.40
CA VAL A 96 -7.69 -4.81 8.62
C VAL A 96 -6.39 -4.39 7.94
N ASP A 97 -5.25 -4.67 8.57
CA ASP A 97 -3.93 -4.34 8.02
C ASP A 97 -3.69 -5.02 6.67
N GLY A 98 -3.24 -4.24 5.69
CA GLY A 98 -3.00 -4.67 4.31
C GLY A 98 -4.27 -4.75 3.45
N GLU A 99 -5.43 -4.46 4.00
CA GLU A 99 -6.70 -4.57 3.30
C GLU A 99 -6.89 -3.46 2.27
N TRP A 100 -7.48 -3.80 1.12
CA TRP A 100 -7.95 -2.86 0.12
C TRP A 100 -9.45 -3.03 -0.06
N THR A 101 -10.22 -1.94 0.01
CA THR A 101 -11.66 -1.98 -0.27
C THR A 101 -12.07 -0.89 -1.25
N PHE A 102 -13.24 -1.05 -1.86
CA PHE A 102 -13.91 0.00 -2.60
C PHE A 102 -15.34 0.13 -2.10
N SER A 103 -15.63 1.24 -1.43
CA SER A 103 -16.95 1.55 -0.90
C SER A 103 -17.23 3.05 -1.02
N ASN A 104 -18.50 3.43 -1.15
CA ASN A 104 -18.93 4.84 -1.14
C ASN A 104 -18.19 5.76 -2.13
N GLY A 105 -17.80 5.24 -3.31
CA GLY A 105 -17.07 6.02 -4.31
C GLY A 105 -15.61 6.29 -3.95
N ARG A 106 -15.01 5.51 -3.06
CA ARG A 106 -13.61 5.67 -2.64
C ARG A 106 -12.92 4.33 -2.55
N ILE A 107 -11.67 4.29 -2.99
CA ILE A 107 -10.76 3.19 -2.68
C ILE A 107 -10.17 3.48 -1.31
N THR A 108 -10.09 2.49 -0.42
CA THR A 108 -9.44 2.63 0.88
C THR A 108 -8.41 1.53 1.12
N HIS A 109 -7.37 1.86 1.90
CA HIS A 109 -6.30 0.96 2.31
C HIS A 109 -5.88 1.22 3.75
N GLN A 110 -5.56 0.18 4.51
CA GLN A 110 -4.98 0.27 5.84
C GLN A 110 -3.56 -0.33 5.86
N ARG A 111 -2.59 0.44 6.38
CA ARG A 111 -1.19 0.01 6.56
C ARG A 111 -1.03 -0.81 7.84
N ALA A 112 0.15 -1.42 8.03
CA ALA A 112 0.47 -2.24 9.21
C ALA A 112 0.55 -1.44 10.53
N ASP A 113 0.61 -0.11 10.47
CA ASP A 113 0.56 0.78 11.62
C ASP A 113 -0.86 1.29 11.93
N ASN A 114 -1.89 0.67 11.33
CA ASN A 114 -3.29 1.09 11.36
C ASN A 114 -3.57 2.48 10.75
N SER A 115 -2.60 3.12 10.10
CA SER A 115 -2.90 4.32 9.32
C SER A 115 -3.70 3.97 8.08
N ARG A 116 -4.70 4.80 7.76
CA ARG A 116 -5.63 4.56 6.66
C ARG A 116 -5.58 5.66 5.63
N TYR A 117 -5.68 5.25 4.38
CA TYR A 117 -5.59 6.13 3.22
C TYR A 117 -6.70 5.82 2.24
N ALA A 118 -7.23 6.88 1.63
CA ALA A 118 -8.30 6.78 0.66
C ALA A 118 -8.02 7.61 -0.59
N TRP A 119 -8.61 7.17 -1.69
CA TRP A 119 -8.61 7.82 -3.00
C TRP A 119 -10.05 7.96 -3.48
N GLU A 120 -10.49 9.19 -3.70
CA GLU A 120 -11.79 9.47 -4.31
C GLU A 120 -11.86 8.86 -5.70
N TYR A 121 -12.95 8.19 -6.02
CA TYR A 121 -13.18 7.56 -7.32
C TYR A 121 -14.57 7.92 -7.83
N ASP A 122 -14.58 8.60 -8.97
CA ASP A 122 -15.79 8.89 -9.72
C ASP A 122 -15.68 8.20 -11.08
N PRO A 123 -16.54 7.22 -11.42
CA PRO A 123 -16.54 6.59 -12.75
C PRO A 123 -17.04 7.54 -13.86
N GLY A 124 -17.49 8.75 -13.51
CA GLY A 124 -18.01 9.75 -14.43
C GLY A 124 -19.47 9.53 -14.79
N THR A 125 -20.00 10.43 -15.61
CA THR A 125 -21.39 10.36 -16.08
C THR A 125 -21.44 9.64 -17.42
N GLN A 126 -22.00 8.43 -17.42
CA GLN A 126 -22.08 7.55 -18.60
C GLN A 126 -23.41 7.69 -19.37
N GLY A 127 -24.24 8.68 -19.00
CA GLY A 127 -25.50 8.95 -19.69
C GLY A 127 -25.27 9.64 -21.03
N GLY A 128 -25.90 9.14 -22.10
CA GLY A 128 -25.79 9.68 -23.48
C GLY A 128 -26.36 11.08 -23.71
N GLY A 129 -26.46 11.91 -22.67
CA GLY A 129 -26.80 13.33 -22.75
C GLY A 129 -25.56 14.23 -22.87
N ASP A 130 -25.78 15.54 -22.80
CA ASP A 130 -24.74 16.55 -22.97
C ASP A 130 -23.76 16.64 -21.78
N ASP A 131 -24.10 16.00 -20.64
CA ASP A 131 -23.31 16.00 -19.39
C ASP A 131 -22.35 14.80 -19.29
N ALA A 132 -22.05 14.11 -20.40
CA ALA A 132 -21.10 13.00 -20.39
C ALA A 132 -19.69 13.46 -19.96
N ALA A 133 -19.15 12.84 -18.92
CA ALA A 133 -17.86 13.21 -18.35
C ALA A 133 -17.01 11.96 -18.07
N ILE A 134 -15.72 12.04 -18.40
CA ILE A 134 -14.73 11.01 -18.08
C ILE A 134 -14.55 10.99 -16.56
N GLY A 135 -14.47 9.78 -15.98
CA GLY A 135 -14.24 9.58 -14.56
C GLY A 135 -12.96 10.21 -14.02
N SER A 136 -12.87 10.32 -12.69
CA SER A 136 -11.71 10.87 -11.98
C SER A 136 -11.26 9.93 -10.87
N LEU A 137 -9.94 9.90 -10.64
CA LEU A 137 -9.34 9.23 -9.50
C LEU A 137 -8.47 10.25 -8.74
N GLY A 138 -8.87 10.54 -7.51
CA GLY A 138 -8.29 11.54 -6.62
C GLY A 138 -6.88 11.19 -6.14
N GLN A 139 -6.32 12.11 -5.35
CA GLN A 139 -5.03 11.91 -4.68
C GLN A 139 -5.23 11.13 -3.39
N ARG A 140 -4.12 10.60 -2.86
CA ARG A 140 -4.09 9.96 -1.55
C ARG A 140 -4.48 10.96 -0.46
N SER A 141 -5.36 10.53 0.44
CA SER A 141 -5.81 11.31 1.60
C SER A 141 -5.89 10.41 2.83
N ALA A 142 -5.42 10.87 3.98
CA ALA A 142 -5.57 10.15 5.25
C ALA A 142 -6.96 10.40 5.85
N PHE A 143 -7.52 9.42 6.57
CA PHE A 143 -8.84 9.54 7.22
C PHE A 143 -8.98 8.69 8.50
#